data_AF-A0A034WM18-F1
#
_entry.id   AF-A0A034WM18-F1
#
_cell.length_a   1.000
_cell.length_b   1.000
_cell.length_c   1.000
_cell.angle_alpha   90.00
_cell.angle_beta   90.00
_cell.angle_gamma   90.00
#
_symmetry.space_group_name_H-M   'P 1'
#
loop_
_entity.id
_entity.type
_entity.pdbx_description
1 polymer ?
#
loop_
_entity_poly.entity_id
_entity_poly.type
_entity_poly.pdbx_seq_one_letter_code
_entity_poly.pdbx_strand_id
1 'polypeptide(L)'
;MSRGSLWSDTLHCCCHKLLLLLCAASALRATLAGPSYRSYGHCTDAETGRELFIGESFTRPGQCIRVQCLGTLQLWEDGCEVPKLEGNCNPVPPGNEFLNYPYCCPLFVCRKIAVSEKDRREEIRTYNQYGTMIKQDIQQIFSVGPVKGNVPGAGVITQFEI
;
A
#
# COMPACT_ATOMS: atom_id res chain seq x y z
N MET A 1 19.06 -83.64 -57.21
CA MET A 1 18.13 -82.61 -57.76
C MET A 1 17.17 -82.26 -56.63
N SER A 2 16.84 -81.05 -56.25
CA SER A 2 17.42 -79.72 -56.39
C SER A 2 16.84 -78.90 -55.22
N ARG A 3 17.65 -77.98 -54.69
CA ARG A 3 17.30 -77.02 -53.63
C ARG A 3 16.26 -76.00 -54.15
N GLY A 4 15.49 -75.40 -53.23
CA GLY A 4 14.76 -74.17 -53.53
C GLY A 4 13.71 -73.77 -52.50
N SER A 5 14.13 -73.41 -51.28
CA SER A 5 13.30 -72.65 -50.33
C SER A 5 13.37 -71.17 -50.68
N LEU A 6 12.34 -70.65 -51.33
CA LEU A 6 12.13 -69.22 -51.54
C LEU A 6 10.93 -68.86 -50.67
N TRP A 7 11.15 -68.09 -49.59
CA TRP A 7 10.20 -67.23 -48.87
C TRP A 7 10.71 -67.00 -47.44
N SER A 8 11.53 -65.96 -47.23
CA SER A 8 11.70 -65.39 -45.88
C SER A 8 12.43 -64.05 -45.77
N ASP A 9 12.80 -63.35 -46.85
CA ASP A 9 13.67 -62.16 -46.69
C ASP A 9 12.97 -60.80 -46.74
N THR A 10 11.66 -60.74 -47.00
CA THR A 10 10.93 -59.45 -47.10
C THR A 10 10.17 -59.05 -45.84
N LEU A 11 9.87 -59.96 -44.91
CA LEU A 11 9.14 -59.59 -43.67
C LEU A 11 10.07 -59.00 -42.60
N HIS A 12 11.36 -59.39 -42.59
CA HIS A 12 12.27 -59.05 -41.51
C HIS A 12 12.74 -57.58 -41.54
N CYS A 13 12.71 -56.94 -42.72
CA CYS A 13 13.21 -55.58 -42.93
C CYS A 13 12.18 -54.50 -42.54
N CYS A 14 10.88 -54.78 -42.70
CA CYS A 14 9.79 -53.86 -42.33
C CYS A 14 9.58 -53.77 -40.81
N CYS A 15 9.75 -54.88 -40.08
CA CYS A 15 9.62 -54.89 -38.62
C CYS A 15 10.76 -54.12 -37.93
N HIS A 16 11.98 -54.16 -38.48
CA HIS A 16 13.12 -53.39 -37.94
C HIS A 16 12.96 -51.88 -38.16
N LYS A 17 12.42 -51.46 -39.31
CA LYS A 17 12.10 -50.05 -39.58
C LYS A 17 11.01 -49.51 -38.63
N LEU A 18 9.97 -50.32 -38.36
CA LEU A 18 8.89 -49.96 -37.44
C LEU A 18 9.38 -49.87 -35.98
N LEU A 19 10.26 -50.79 -35.56
CA LEU A 19 10.83 -50.81 -34.20
C LEU A 19 11.79 -49.63 -33.95
N LEU A 20 12.55 -49.21 -34.96
CA LEU A 20 13.41 -48.02 -34.89
C LEU A 20 12.60 -46.72 -34.84
N LEU A 21 11.48 -46.64 -35.56
CA LEU A 21 10.54 -45.50 -35.49
C LEU A 21 9.86 -45.39 -34.11
N LEU A 22 9.53 -46.52 -33.49
CA LEU A 22 8.93 -46.56 -32.15
C LEU A 22 9.93 -46.20 -31.04
N CYS A 23 11.23 -46.50 -31.21
CA CYS A 23 12.28 -46.08 -30.26
C CYS A 23 12.62 -44.58 -30.38
N ALA A 24 12.53 -43.99 -31.56
CA ALA A 24 12.69 -42.53 -31.72
C ALA A 24 11.50 -41.74 -31.11
N ALA A 25 10.32 -42.35 -31.04
CA ALA A 25 9.13 -41.74 -30.43
C ALA A 25 9.11 -41.82 -28.89
N SER A 26 9.87 -42.74 -28.28
CA SER A 26 9.94 -42.90 -26.81
C SER A 26 11.11 -42.15 -26.16
N ALA A 27 12.09 -41.68 -26.94
CA ALA A 27 13.18 -40.82 -26.45
C ALA A 27 12.79 -39.33 -26.30
N LEU A 28 11.60 -38.94 -26.77
CA LEU A 28 11.03 -37.60 -26.57
C LEU A 28 9.99 -37.60 -25.44
N ARG A 29 10.38 -38.04 -24.24
CA ARG A 29 9.58 -37.77 -23.03
C ARG A 29 10.44 -37.13 -21.97
N ALA A 30 10.07 -35.86 -21.70
CA ALA A 30 10.54 -34.97 -20.64
C ALA A 30 12.03 -34.57 -20.78
N THR A 31 12.34 -33.37 -21.25
CA THR A 31 12.07 -32.15 -20.48
C THR A 31 11.41 -31.07 -21.35
N LEU A 32 10.08 -31.06 -21.38
CA LEU A 32 9.40 -29.76 -21.31
C LEU A 32 9.68 -29.28 -19.89
N ALA A 33 10.81 -28.57 -19.71
CA ALA A 33 10.83 -27.57 -18.67
C ALA A 33 9.68 -26.63 -19.03
N GLY A 34 8.52 -26.82 -18.39
CA GLY A 34 7.52 -25.78 -18.34
C GLY A 34 8.24 -24.48 -17.97
N PRO A 35 7.78 -23.31 -18.44
CA PRO A 35 8.46 -22.05 -18.16
C PRO A 35 8.80 -22.05 -16.68
N SER A 36 10.10 -21.95 -16.36
CA SER A 36 10.58 -21.95 -14.97
C SER A 36 9.63 -21.06 -14.22
N TYR A 37 8.89 -21.62 -13.26
CA TYR A 37 7.94 -20.87 -12.45
C TYR A 37 8.69 -19.61 -12.07
N ARG A 38 8.26 -18.44 -12.59
CA ARG A 38 9.01 -17.19 -12.46
C ARG A 38 9.37 -17.13 -10.99
N SER A 39 10.66 -17.19 -10.68
CA SER A 39 11.12 -16.83 -9.36
C SER A 39 10.79 -15.35 -9.27
N TYR A 40 9.58 -15.04 -8.83
CA TYR A 40 9.16 -13.69 -8.51
C TYR A 40 10.16 -13.28 -7.43
N GLY A 41 11.11 -12.45 -7.81
CA GLY A 41 12.09 -11.98 -6.86
C GLY A 41 11.34 -11.39 -5.67
N HIS A 42 11.84 -11.68 -4.48
CA HIS A 42 11.23 -11.25 -3.24
C HIS A 42 12.27 -10.44 -2.46
N CYS A 43 11.76 -9.60 -1.60
CA CYS A 43 12.52 -8.92 -0.59
C CYS A 43 12.16 -9.51 0.78
N THR A 44 13.11 -9.54 1.71
CA THR A 44 12.84 -9.93 3.09
C THR A 44 13.12 -8.74 4.00
N ASP A 45 12.09 -8.30 4.72
CA ASP A 45 12.23 -7.27 5.74
C ASP A 45 13.05 -7.79 6.92
N ALA A 46 14.21 -7.18 7.19
CA ALA A 46 15.13 -7.66 8.23
C ALA A 46 14.56 -7.51 9.65
N GLU A 47 13.67 -6.53 9.87
CA GLU A 47 13.09 -6.27 11.20
C GLU A 47 11.97 -7.24 11.56
N THR A 48 11.10 -7.56 10.60
CA THR A 48 9.93 -8.43 10.83
C THR A 48 10.12 -9.86 10.33
N GLY A 49 11.15 -10.12 9.52
CA GLY A 49 11.33 -11.37 8.79
C GLY A 49 10.30 -11.60 7.68
N ARG A 50 9.48 -10.60 7.36
CA ARG A 50 8.39 -10.74 6.39
C ARG A 50 8.93 -10.76 4.97
N GLU A 51 8.50 -11.75 4.19
CA GLU A 51 8.74 -11.81 2.76
C GLU A 51 7.70 -10.98 1.99
N LEU A 52 8.17 -10.26 0.98
CA LEU A 52 7.38 -9.41 0.10
C LEU A 52 7.73 -9.72 -1.36
N PHE A 53 6.73 -10.04 -2.17
CA PHE A 53 6.92 -10.10 -3.61
C PHE A 53 7.09 -8.68 -4.18
N ILE A 54 7.76 -8.57 -5.34
CA ILE A 54 7.86 -7.28 -6.05
C ILE A 54 6.48 -6.64 -6.21
N GLY A 55 6.38 -5.37 -5.79
CA GLY A 55 5.16 -4.57 -5.82
C GLY A 55 4.33 -4.65 -4.53
N GLU A 56 4.54 -5.67 -3.69
CA GLU A 56 3.88 -5.77 -2.41
C GLU A 56 4.41 -4.74 -1.42
N SER A 57 3.51 -4.29 -0.54
CA SER A 57 3.85 -3.42 0.56
C SER A 57 3.06 -3.77 1.81
N PHE A 58 3.59 -3.40 2.97
CA PHE A 58 2.89 -3.53 4.24
C PHE A 58 3.26 -2.38 5.17
N THR A 59 2.45 -2.19 6.21
CA THR A 59 2.78 -1.27 7.30
C THR A 59 3.57 -2.02 8.37
N ARG A 60 4.79 -1.57 8.71
CA ARG A 60 5.58 -2.24 9.75
C ARG A 60 4.89 -2.07 11.10
N PRO A 61 4.63 -3.17 11.84
CA PRO A 61 3.95 -3.09 13.15
C PRO A 61 4.70 -2.16 14.11
N GLY A 62 3.97 -1.25 14.74
CA GLY A 62 4.49 -0.32 15.74
C GLY A 62 5.34 0.85 15.21
N GLN A 63 5.56 0.98 13.90
CA GLN A 63 6.45 2.03 13.35
C GLN A 63 5.76 2.99 12.36
N CYS A 64 4.49 2.77 11.99
CA CYS A 64 3.76 3.54 10.97
C CYS A 64 4.63 3.94 9.75
N ILE A 65 5.30 2.94 9.19
CA ILE A 65 6.08 3.08 7.96
C ILE A 65 5.52 2.10 6.94
N ARG A 66 5.51 2.49 5.67
CA ARG A 66 5.24 1.59 4.56
C ARG A 66 6.55 1.01 4.06
N VAL A 67 6.67 -0.30 4.12
CA VAL A 67 7.77 -1.06 3.53
C VAL A 67 7.27 -1.66 2.22
N GLN A 68 8.01 -1.49 1.12
CA GLN A 68 7.66 -1.97 -0.21
C GLN A 68 8.83 -2.68 -0.90
N CYS A 69 8.58 -3.83 -1.52
CA CYS A 69 9.58 -4.48 -2.37
C CYS A 69 9.55 -3.90 -3.79
N LEU A 70 10.63 -3.23 -4.19
CA LEU A 70 10.75 -2.64 -5.52
C LEU A 70 11.22 -3.68 -6.55
N GLY A 71 11.02 -3.39 -7.84
CA GLY A 71 11.49 -4.25 -8.94
C GLY A 71 13.02 -4.45 -8.99
N THR A 72 13.78 -3.63 -8.27
CA THR A 72 15.23 -3.76 -8.09
C THR A 72 15.63 -4.76 -7.00
N LEU A 73 14.67 -5.46 -6.38
CA LEU A 73 14.88 -6.35 -5.22
C LEU A 73 15.43 -5.61 -3.99
N GLN A 74 15.11 -4.33 -3.88
CA GLN A 74 15.42 -3.51 -2.72
C GLN A 74 14.13 -3.18 -1.97
N LEU A 75 14.24 -3.14 -0.65
CA LEU A 75 13.18 -2.58 0.18
C LEU A 75 13.25 -1.07 0.13
N TRP A 76 12.09 -0.45 -0.07
CA TRP A 76 11.89 0.97 0.10
C TRP A 76 10.99 1.21 1.30
N GLU A 77 11.36 2.20 2.10
CA GLU A 77 10.65 2.58 3.32
C GLU A 77 10.16 4.01 3.20
N ASP A 78 8.89 4.21 3.57
CA ASP A 78 8.24 5.51 3.59
C ASP A 78 7.64 5.76 4.96
N GLY A 79 8.06 6.85 5.59
CA GLY A 79 7.62 7.23 6.93
C GLY A 79 6.69 8.43 6.91
N CYS A 80 6.09 8.73 8.04
CA CYS A 80 5.26 9.92 8.17
C CYS A 80 6.11 11.19 8.07
N GLU A 81 5.87 11.98 7.04
CA GLU A 81 6.46 13.29 6.89
C GLU A 81 5.75 14.32 7.79
N VAL A 82 6.50 15.32 8.24
CA VAL A 82 5.93 16.49 8.92
C VAL A 82 5.70 17.57 7.85
N PRO A 83 4.44 17.89 7.50
CA PRO A 83 4.15 18.90 6.50
C PRO A 83 4.56 20.29 6.99
N LYS A 84 5.00 21.13 6.04
CA LYS A 84 5.30 22.54 6.31
C LYS A 84 4.00 23.33 6.41
N LEU A 85 3.48 23.47 7.62
CA LEU A 85 2.24 24.19 7.91
C LEU A 85 2.54 25.58 8.49
N GLU A 86 1.67 26.54 8.19
CA GLU A 86 1.75 27.88 8.77
C GLU A 86 1.06 27.94 10.13
N GLY A 87 1.71 28.57 11.12
CA GLY A 87 1.16 28.81 12.45
C GLY A 87 1.61 27.81 13.52
N ASN A 88 0.91 27.82 14.66
CA ASN A 88 1.20 26.93 15.79
C ASN A 88 0.44 25.62 15.63
N CYS A 89 1.10 24.63 15.01
CA CYS A 89 0.56 23.32 14.70
C CYS A 89 1.17 22.26 15.60
N ASN A 90 0.33 21.39 16.16
CA ASN A 90 0.77 20.27 16.98
C ASN A 90 0.37 18.95 16.33
N PRO A 91 1.27 17.94 16.29
CA PRO A 91 0.92 16.61 15.85
C PRO A 91 -0.05 15.96 16.85
N VAL A 92 -1.05 15.27 16.33
CA VAL A 92 -2.04 14.50 17.08
C VAL A 92 -1.98 13.07 16.55
N PRO A 93 -1.62 12.07 17.39
CA PRO A 93 -1.57 10.69 16.94
C PRO A 93 -2.98 10.22 16.53
N PRO A 94 -3.08 9.26 15.59
CA PRO A 94 -4.36 8.68 15.23
C PRO A 94 -5.05 8.07 16.46
N GLY A 95 -6.38 8.12 16.49
CA GLY A 95 -7.15 7.50 17.58
C GLY A 95 -7.11 5.97 17.60
N ASN A 96 -6.51 5.34 16.58
CA ASN A 96 -6.36 3.91 16.44
C ASN A 96 -4.95 3.57 15.97
N GLU A 97 -4.22 2.77 16.75
CA GLU A 97 -2.85 2.33 16.48
C GLU A 97 -2.75 1.21 15.42
N PHE A 98 -3.87 0.56 15.08
CA PHE A 98 -3.93 -0.54 14.10
C PHE A 98 -4.20 -0.05 12.67
N LEU A 99 -4.12 1.26 12.43
CA LEU A 99 -4.27 1.79 11.08
C LEU A 99 -3.04 1.46 10.23
N ASN A 100 -3.28 1.21 8.94
CA ASN A 100 -2.20 1.05 7.98
C ASN A 100 -1.71 2.42 7.51
N TYR A 101 -0.44 2.49 7.08
CA TYR A 101 0.10 3.64 6.38
C TYR A 101 -0.77 3.97 5.16
N PRO A 102 -1.10 5.26 4.92
CA PRO A 102 -0.62 6.44 5.64
C PRO A 102 -1.54 6.89 6.80
N TYR A 103 -2.61 6.15 7.09
CA TYR A 103 -3.63 6.56 8.07
C TYR A 103 -3.18 6.43 9.53
N CYS A 104 -2.11 5.67 9.81
CA CYS A 104 -1.47 5.67 11.11
C CYS A 104 -0.59 6.91 11.35
N CYS A 105 -0.40 7.78 10.36
CA CYS A 105 0.39 8.99 10.53
C CYS A 105 -0.35 10.02 11.40
N PRO A 106 0.39 10.88 12.13
CA PRO A 106 -0.23 11.93 12.91
C PRO A 106 -0.99 12.90 12.01
N LEU A 107 -2.12 13.37 12.50
CA LEU A 107 -2.79 14.56 11.98
C LEU A 107 -2.13 15.80 12.61
N PHE A 108 -2.31 16.96 11.99
CA PHE A 108 -1.73 18.20 12.50
C PHE A 108 -2.84 19.20 12.81
N VAL A 109 -2.96 19.59 14.07
CA VAL A 109 -3.96 20.54 14.54
C VAL A 109 -3.31 21.90 14.76
N CYS A 110 -3.71 22.87 13.96
CA CYS A 110 -3.23 24.24 14.00
C CYS A 110 -4.29 25.15 14.62
N ARG A 111 -3.90 25.98 15.59
CA ARG A 111 -4.80 26.94 16.25
C ARG A 111 -4.41 28.36 15.87
N LYS A 112 -5.39 29.14 15.43
CA LYS A 112 -5.25 30.57 15.14
C LYS A 112 -6.29 31.34 15.96
N ILE A 113 -5.81 32.27 16.78
CA ILE A 113 -6.66 33.14 17.59
C ILE A 113 -6.56 34.56 17.04
N ALA A 114 -7.69 35.12 16.60
CA ALA A 114 -7.82 36.52 16.26
C ALA A 114 -8.65 37.21 17.34
N VAL A 115 -8.04 38.19 18.01
CA VAL A 115 -8.69 38.98 19.08
C VAL A 115 -8.89 40.40 18.58
N SER A 116 -10.11 40.91 18.69
CA SER A 116 -10.51 42.30 18.46
C SER A 116 -11.20 42.84 19.72
N GLU A 117 -11.37 44.16 19.84
CA GLU A 117 -11.99 44.81 21.02
C GLU A 117 -13.40 44.29 21.36
N LYS A 118 -14.13 43.74 20.38
CA LYS A 118 -15.53 43.30 20.53
C LYS A 118 -15.76 41.82 20.25
N ASP A 119 -14.75 41.14 19.72
CA ASP A 119 -14.90 39.80 19.15
C ASP A 119 -13.62 38.98 19.35
N ARG A 120 -13.79 37.72 19.74
CA ARG A 120 -12.72 36.73 19.80
C ARG A 120 -13.07 35.59 18.88
N ARG A 121 -12.30 35.43 17.80
CA ARG A 121 -12.42 34.32 16.86
C ARG A 121 -11.27 33.34 17.05
N GLU A 122 -11.61 32.10 17.33
CA GLU A 122 -10.69 30.98 17.38
C GLU A 122 -10.98 30.05 16.19
N GLU A 123 -9.93 29.73 15.45
CA GLU A 123 -9.98 28.86 14.30
C GLU A 123 -9.03 27.70 14.53
N ILE A 124 -9.56 26.49 14.44
CA ILE A 124 -8.82 25.23 14.60
C ILE A 124 -8.88 24.50 13.27
N ARG A 125 -7.72 24.33 12.63
CA ARG A 125 -7.59 23.63 11.35
C ARG A 125 -6.87 22.31 11.58
N THR A 126 -7.41 21.23 11.02
CA THR A 126 -6.77 19.92 11.04
C THR A 126 -6.29 19.57 9.64
N TYR A 127 -5.03 19.17 9.55
CA TYR A 127 -4.39 18.76 8.31
C TYR A 127 -3.98 17.29 8.40
N ASN A 128 -3.98 16.60 7.26
CA ASN A 128 -3.45 15.25 7.14
C ASN A 128 -1.91 15.26 6.96
N GLN A 129 -1.31 14.09 6.86
CA GLN A 129 0.12 13.87 6.67
C GLN A 129 0.70 14.51 5.40
N TYR A 130 -0.15 14.85 4.42
CA TYR A 130 0.27 15.52 3.18
C TYR A 130 0.11 17.04 3.26
N GLY A 131 -0.29 17.59 4.41
CA GLY A 131 -0.59 19.00 4.57
C GLY A 131 -1.90 19.45 3.93
N THR A 132 -2.79 18.53 3.57
CA THR A 132 -4.13 18.86 3.09
C THR A 132 -5.06 19.09 4.28
N MET A 133 -5.82 20.19 4.26
CA MET A 133 -6.82 20.47 5.28
C MET A 133 -7.97 19.47 5.15
N ILE A 134 -8.34 18.83 6.25
CA ILE A 134 -9.44 17.85 6.31
C ILE A 134 -10.57 18.26 7.24
N LYS A 135 -10.36 19.29 8.08
CA LYS A 135 -11.36 19.81 8.99
C LYS A 135 -11.04 21.25 9.38
N GLN A 136 -12.07 22.09 9.45
CA GLN A 136 -11.99 23.44 10.01
C GLN A 136 -13.11 23.67 11.03
N ASP A 137 -12.73 24.01 12.26
CA ASP A 137 -13.63 24.41 13.33
C ASP A 137 -13.44 25.91 13.62
N ILE A 138 -14.51 26.70 13.52
CA ILE A 138 -14.48 28.13 13.83
C ILE A 138 -15.38 28.41 15.03
N GLN A 139 -14.80 28.97 16.08
CA GLN A 139 -15.51 29.45 17.27
C GLN A 139 -15.43 30.98 17.32
N GLN A 140 -16.57 31.65 17.34
CA GLN A 140 -16.65 33.11 17.43
C GLN A 140 -17.41 33.51 18.70
N ILE A 141 -16.76 34.33 19.53
CA ILE A 141 -17.31 34.86 20.78
C ILE A 141 -17.46 36.37 20.62
N PHE A 142 -18.70 36.84 20.54
CA PHE A 142 -19.02 38.26 20.42
C PHE A 142 -19.66 38.78 21.70
N SER A 143 -19.33 40.03 22.04
CA SER A 143 -19.98 40.75 23.15
C SER A 143 -21.29 41.35 22.65
N VAL A 144 -22.43 40.87 23.15
CA VAL A 144 -23.74 41.47 22.86
C VAL A 144 -23.97 42.60 23.86
N GLY A 145 -24.20 43.82 23.35
CA GLY A 145 -24.63 44.93 24.19
C GLY A 145 -25.99 44.64 24.84
N PRO A 146 -26.33 45.29 25.97
CA PRO A 146 -27.59 45.04 26.65
C PRO A 146 -28.77 45.30 25.70
N VAL A 147 -29.55 44.25 25.41
CA VAL A 147 -30.87 44.39 24.79
C VAL A 147 -31.71 45.22 25.77
N LYS A 148 -32.51 46.18 25.27
CA LYS A 148 -33.45 46.95 26.11
C LYS A 148 -34.36 45.96 26.85
N GLY A 149 -34.03 45.65 28.10
CA GLY A 149 -34.66 44.61 28.92
C GLY A 149 -33.70 43.49 29.30
N ASN A 150 -32.87 43.74 30.31
CA ASN A 150 -32.21 42.79 31.24
C ASN A 150 -31.81 41.39 30.74
N VAL A 151 -30.52 41.21 30.42
CA VAL A 151 -29.53 40.26 31.01
C VAL A 151 -28.26 40.33 30.13
N PRO A 152 -27.05 40.62 30.66
CA PRO A 152 -25.83 40.50 29.87
C PRO A 152 -25.56 39.02 29.56
N GLY A 153 -25.53 38.64 28.29
CA GLY A 153 -25.20 37.29 27.84
C GLY A 153 -24.05 37.31 26.83
N ALA A 154 -23.07 36.41 26.99
CA ALA A 154 -22.09 36.14 25.96
C ALA A 154 -22.69 35.13 24.95
N GLY A 155 -22.63 35.44 23.66
CA GLY A 155 -23.02 34.52 22.60
C GLY A 155 -21.81 33.76 22.08
N VAL A 156 -21.93 32.44 21.86
CA VAL A 156 -20.92 31.62 21.19
C VAL A 156 -21.55 31.02 19.95
N ILE A 157 -20.96 31.29 18.78
CA ILE A 157 -21.32 30.61 17.52
C ILE A 157 -20.20 29.63 17.16
N THR A 158 -20.57 28.38 16.90
CA THR A 158 -19.67 27.34 16.39
C THR A 158 -20.07 26.97 14.97
N GLN A 159 -19.15 27.11 14.01
CA GLN A 159 -19.32 26.70 12.62
C GLN A 159 -18.33 25.59 12.27
N PHE A 160 -18.82 24.59 11.55
CA PHE A 160 -18.05 23.45 11.06
C PHE A 160 -18.03 23.49 9.53
N GLU A 161 -16.84 23.53 8.93
CA GLU A 161 -16.66 23.40 7.48
C GLU A 161 -15.80 22.16 7.20
N ILE A 162 -16.25 21.35 6.24
CA ILE A 162 -15.58 20.13 5.75
C ILE A 162 -14.93 20.47 4.42
#